data_AF-A0A0F6RNE0-F1
#
_entry.id   AF-A0A0F6RNE0-F1
#
_cell.length_a   1.000
_cell.length_b   1.000
_cell.length_c   1.000
_cell.angle_alpha   90.00
_cell.angle_beta   90.00
_cell.angle_gamma   90.00
#
_symmetry.space_group_name_H-M   'P 1'
#
loop_
_entity.id
_entity.type
_entity.pdbx_description
1 polymer ?
#
loop_
_entity_poly.entity_id
_entity_poly.type
_entity_poly.pdbx_seq_one_letter_code
_entity_poly.pdbx_strand_id
1 'polypeptide(L)'
;MTEKEGEHRRKIETELVKNDNIRSYLGQIAGFTIAIVGLGGSIYLGINDKVWASGIMSAGTLTGLVTVFVTGDKERRIQSQQDDQDK
;
A
#
# COMPACT_ATOMS: atom_id res chain seq x y z
N MET A 1 -9.87 -40.13 -4.21
CA MET A 1 -8.92 -39.35 -5.04
C MET A 1 -9.29 -37.86 -5.05
N THR A 2 -10.57 -37.50 -4.93
CA THR A 2 -11.10 -36.12 -4.86
C THR A 2 -10.66 -35.28 -3.64
N GLU A 3 -10.43 -35.89 -2.47
CA GLU A 3 -10.01 -35.14 -1.26
C GLU A 3 -8.60 -34.54 -1.37
N LYS A 4 -7.67 -35.23 -2.03
CA LYS A 4 -6.27 -34.77 -2.16
C LYS A 4 -6.15 -33.55 -3.07
N GLU A 5 -6.97 -33.46 -4.12
CA GLU A 5 -7.05 -32.27 -4.98
C GLU A 5 -7.75 -31.10 -4.27
N GLY A 6 -8.79 -31.38 -3.47
CA GLY A 6 -9.47 -30.37 -2.65
C GLY A 6 -8.55 -29.77 -1.58
N GLU A 7 -7.76 -30.59 -0.89
CA GLU A 7 -6.74 -30.12 0.06
C GLU A 7 -5.64 -29.30 -0.62
N HIS A 8 -5.21 -29.69 -1.82
CA HIS A 8 -4.19 -28.96 -2.56
C HIS A 8 -4.68 -27.57 -2.97
N ARG A 9 -5.91 -27.45 -3.52
CA ARG A 9 -6.55 -26.15 -3.80
C ARG A 9 -6.66 -25.28 -2.56
N ARG A 10 -7.13 -25.86 -1.45
CA ARG A 10 -7.31 -25.11 -0.20
C ARG A 10 -6.00 -24.58 0.35
N LYS A 11 -4.90 -25.34 0.23
CA LYS A 11 -3.55 -24.88 0.60
C LYS A 11 -3.11 -23.69 -0.26
N ILE A 12 -3.29 -23.77 -1.58
CA ILE A 12 -2.96 -22.68 -2.50
C ILE A 12 -3.78 -21.42 -2.19
N GLU A 13 -5.10 -21.53 -2.04
CA GLU A 13 -5.96 -20.38 -1.69
C GLU A 13 -5.55 -19.73 -0.37
N THR A 14 -5.22 -20.54 0.65
CA THR A 14 -4.80 -20.01 1.96
C THR A 14 -3.46 -19.28 1.87
N GLU A 15 -2.50 -19.80 1.10
CA GLU A 15 -1.21 -19.14 0.89
C GLU A 15 -1.33 -17.85 0.08
N LEU A 16 -2.20 -17.83 -0.95
CA LEU A 16 -2.49 -16.64 -1.73
C LEU A 16 -3.09 -15.52 -0.85
N VAL A 17 -4.10 -15.84 -0.04
CA VAL A 17 -4.72 -14.87 0.88
C VAL A 17 -3.70 -14.37 1.90
N LYS A 18 -2.85 -15.25 2.43
CA LYS A 18 -1.80 -14.86 3.39
C LYS A 18 -0.78 -13.91 2.76
N ASN A 19 -0.36 -14.17 1.54
CA ASN A 19 0.62 -13.34 0.83
C ASN A 19 0.04 -11.97 0.43
N ASP A 20 -1.24 -11.91 0.03
CA ASP A 20 -1.94 -10.66 -0.24
C ASP A 20 -2.05 -9.79 1.03
N ASN A 21 -2.40 -10.41 2.17
CA ASN A 21 -2.44 -9.72 3.46
C ASN A 21 -1.07 -9.16 3.86
N ILE A 22 0.00 -9.96 3.76
CA ILE A 22 1.36 -9.50 4.11
C ILE A 22 1.75 -8.30 3.25
N ARG A 23 1.54 -8.37 1.93
CA ARG A 23 1.83 -7.27 1.00
C ARG A 23 1.04 -6.00 1.37
N SER A 24 -0.23 -6.14 1.73
CA SER A 24 -1.07 -5.02 2.18
C SER A 24 -0.54 -4.38 3.47
N TYR A 25 -0.19 -5.19 4.47
CA TYR A 25 0.39 -4.70 5.74
C TYR A 25 1.71 -3.96 5.53
N LEU A 26 2.60 -4.46 4.66
CA LEU A 26 3.86 -3.80 4.33
C LEU A 26 3.63 -2.41 3.70
N GLY A 27 2.67 -2.30 2.77
CA GLY A 27 2.29 -1.02 2.16
C GLY A 27 1.72 -0.04 3.19
N GLN A 28 0.88 -0.52 4.10
CA GLN A 28 0.27 0.29 5.15
C GLN A 28 1.32 0.81 6.16
N ILE A 29 2.27 -0.03 6.58
CA ILE A 29 3.36 0.37 7.48
C ILE A 29 4.30 1.37 6.80
N ALA A 30 4.65 1.15 5.52
CA ALA A 30 5.46 2.08 4.76
C ALA A 30 4.78 3.46 4.62
N GLY A 31 3.49 3.47 4.24
CA GLY A 31 2.69 4.69 4.15
C GLY A 31 2.55 5.41 5.49
N PHE A 32 2.36 4.66 6.58
CA PHE A 32 2.29 5.22 7.93
C PHE A 32 3.62 5.88 8.35
N THR A 33 4.75 5.26 8.04
CA THR A 33 6.09 5.80 8.35
C THR A 33 6.32 7.11 7.58
N ILE A 34 6.01 7.14 6.28
CA ILE A 34 6.12 8.33 5.44
C ILE A 34 5.20 9.44 5.95
N ALA A 35 3.96 9.10 6.36
CA ALA A 35 3.02 10.06 6.92
C ALA A 35 3.55 10.71 8.20
N ILE A 36 4.09 9.92 9.14
CA ILE A 36 4.68 10.44 10.39
C ILE A 36 5.86 11.38 10.08
N VAL A 37 6.78 10.96 9.20
CA VAL A 37 7.97 11.75 8.89
C VAL A 37 7.60 13.03 8.14
N GLY A 38 6.71 12.95 7.15
CA GLY A 38 6.29 14.12 6.36
C GLY A 38 5.45 15.11 7.17
N LEU A 39 4.47 14.64 7.95
CA LEU A 39 3.68 15.52 8.81
C LEU A 39 4.50 16.08 9.97
N GLY A 40 5.32 15.25 10.63
CA GLY A 40 6.20 15.68 11.71
C GLY A 40 7.22 16.73 11.24
N GLY A 41 7.84 16.50 10.08
CA GLY A 41 8.75 17.46 9.45
C GLY A 41 8.07 18.76 9.04
N SER A 42 6.85 18.69 8.48
CA SER A 42 6.06 19.88 8.14
C SER A 42 5.68 20.71 9.37
N ILE A 43 5.28 20.07 10.48
CA ILE A 43 4.96 20.76 11.74
C ILE A 43 6.21 21.45 12.29
N TYR A 44 7.36 20.77 12.29
CA TYR A 44 8.63 21.37 12.73
C TYR A 44 9.02 22.59 11.88
N LEU A 45 8.85 22.53 10.56
CA LEU A 45 9.08 23.67 9.67
C LEU A 45 8.10 24.82 9.90
N GLY A 46 6.83 24.51 10.20
CA GLY A 46 5.79 25.50 10.48
C GLY A 46 6.08 26.32 11.74
N ILE A 47 6.66 25.70 12.77
CA ILE A 47 7.07 26.38 14.01
C ILE A 47 8.26 27.33 13.78
N ASN A 48 9.09 27.07 12.76
CA ASN A 48 10.25 27.92 12.41
C ASN A 48 9.87 29.10 11.47
N ASP A 49 8.60 29.52 11.44
CA ASP A 49 8.07 30.61 10.61
C ASP A 49 8.19 30.40 9.08
N LYS A 50 8.59 29.21 8.64
CA LYS A 50 8.69 28.85 7.22
C LYS A 50 7.37 28.29 6.68
N VAL A 51 6.29 29.06 6.81
CA VAL A 51 4.91 28.65 6.46
C VAL A 51 4.81 28.12 5.02
N TRP A 52 5.49 28.78 4.07
CA TRP A 52 5.56 28.36 2.67
C TRP A 52 6.22 26.98 2.49
N ALA A 53 7.33 26.75 3.19
CA ALA A 53 8.04 25.47 3.11
C ALA A 53 7.25 24.35 3.79
N SER A 54 6.58 24.62 4.92
CA SER A 54 5.71 23.63 5.58
C SER A 54 4.51 23.24 4.71
N GLY A 55 3.94 24.21 3.98
CA GLY A 55 2.80 23.98 3.09
C GLY A 55 3.15 23.14 1.86
N ILE A 56 4.28 23.44 1.20
CA ILE A 56 4.75 22.64 0.06
C ILE A 56 5.09 21.22 0.51
N MET A 57 5.75 21.08 1.66
CA MET A 57 6.15 19.79 2.19
C MET A 57 4.95 18.92 2.59
N SER A 58 3.91 19.50 3.22
CA SER A 58 2.71 18.76 3.60
C SER A 58 1.85 18.39 2.39
N ALA A 59 1.69 19.32 1.44
CA ALA A 59 0.98 19.07 0.19
C ALA A 59 1.67 18.00 -0.67
N GLY A 60 3.00 18.06 -0.75
CA GLY A 60 3.82 17.05 -1.44
C GLY A 60 3.74 15.68 -0.78
N THR A 61 3.79 15.63 0.55
CA THR A 61 3.62 14.38 1.31
C THR A 61 2.25 13.77 1.07
N LEU A 62 1.17 14.57 1.15
CA LEU A 62 -0.18 14.09 0.94
C LEU A 62 -0.38 13.58 -0.49
N THR A 63 0.05 14.36 -1.48
CA THR A 63 -0.08 13.99 -2.90
C THR A 63 0.71 12.73 -3.19
N GLY A 64 1.96 12.64 -2.71
CA GLY A 64 2.81 11.46 -2.89
C GLY A 64 2.20 10.20 -2.28
N LEU A 65 1.68 10.29 -1.04
CA LEU A 65 0.98 9.17 -0.41
C LEU A 65 -0.24 8.75 -1.24
N VAL A 66 -1.11 9.69 -1.62
CA VAL A 66 -2.30 9.39 -2.44
C VAL A 66 -1.89 8.73 -3.75
N THR A 67 -0.87 9.24 -4.45
CA THR A 67 -0.40 8.66 -5.71
C THR A 67 0.10 7.24 -5.53
N VAL A 68 0.89 6.95 -4.49
CA VAL A 68 1.41 5.61 -4.22
C VAL A 68 0.27 4.65 -3.88
N PHE A 69 -0.68 5.05 -3.05
CA PHE A 69 -1.84 4.21 -2.71
C PHE A 69 -2.75 3.95 -3.92
N VAL A 70 -3.02 4.97 -4.74
CA VAL A 70 -3.83 4.83 -5.96
C VAL A 70 -3.13 3.97 -7.00
N THR A 71 -1.84 4.17 -7.22
CA THR A 71 -1.05 3.38 -8.18
C THR A 71 -0.94 1.93 -7.72
N GLY A 72 -0.70 1.71 -6.42
CA GLY A 72 -0.69 0.37 -5.84
C GLY A 72 -2.05 -0.35 -5.96
N ASP A 73 -3.18 0.35 -5.74
CA ASP A 73 -4.51 -0.24 -5.94
C ASP A 73 -4.76 -0.58 -7.43
N LYS A 74 -4.31 0.29 -8.34
CA LYS A 74 -4.42 0.04 -9.79
C LYS A 74 -3.62 -1.19 -10.22
N GLU A 75 -2.38 -1.33 -9.76
CA GLU A 75 -1.54 -2.51 -10.06
C GLU A 75 -2.15 -3.80 -9.49
N ARG A 76 -2.72 -3.75 -8.28
CA ARG A 76 -3.43 -4.90 -7.68
C ARG A 76 -4.60 -5.36 -8.56
N ARG A 77 -5.43 -4.43 -9.06
CA ARG A 77 -6.57 -4.75 -9.94
C ARG A 77 -6.15 -5.32 -11.29
N ILE A 78 -5.00 -4.89 -11.83
CA ILE A 78 -4.47 -5.42 -13.10
C ILE A 78 -3.98 -6.86 -12.89
N GLN A 79 -3.30 -7.14 -11.77
CA GLN A 79 -2.87 -8.49 -11.40
C GLN A 79 -4.05 -9.45 -11.20
N SER A 80 -5.11 -9.01 -10.53
CA SER A 80 -6.32 -9.85 -10.38
C SER A 80 -6.98 -10.19 -11.72
N GLN A 81 -6.99 -9.26 -12.68
CA GLN A 81 -7.55 -9.50 -14.01
C GLN A 81 -6.67 -10.37 -14.90
N GLN A 82 -5.34 -10.33 -14.73
CA GLN A 82 -4.42 -11.24 -15.42
C GLN A 82 -4.56 -12.68 -14.91
N ASP A 83 -4.72 -12.88 -13.59
CA ASP A 83 -4.91 -14.21 -13.00
C ASP A 83 -6.27 -14.85 -13.38
N ASP A 84 -7.23 -14.06 -13.86
CA ASP A 84 -8.52 -14.53 -14.39
C ASP A 84 -8.50 -14.75 -15.92
N GLN A 85 -7.54 -14.17 -16.66
CA GLN A 85 -7.37 -14.36 -18.10
C GLN A 85 -6.50 -15.58 -18.45
N ASP A 86 -5.63 -16.03 -17.53
CA ASP A 86 -4.76 -17.21 -17.69
C ASP A 86 -5.41 -18.53 -17.18
N LYS A 87 -6.66 -18.48 -16.71
CA LYS A 87 -7.48 -19.66 -16.30
C LYS A 87 -8.41 -20.11 -17.42
#